data_AF-A0A5J9SF34-F1
#
_entry.id   AF-A0A5J9SF34-F1
#
_cell.length_a   1.000
_cell.length_b   1.000
_cell.length_c   1.000
_cell.angle_alpha   90.00
_cell.angle_beta   90.00
_cell.angle_gamma   90.00
#
_symmetry.space_group_name_H-M   'P 1'
#
loop_
_entity.id
_entity.type
_entity.pdbx_description
1 polymer ?
#
loop_
_entity_poly.entity_id
_entity_poly.type
_entity_poly.pdbx_seq_one_letter_code
_entity_poly.pdbx_strand_id
1 'polypeptide(L)'
;MFCLLDKAGNPVPNYTQSTTSWEYSITALLVLAEKHRCQSLKQDCIEYLRYPPALDVVMAFGDSFDHVTQNCPALLRELWDVLFENDPIQDELALSL
;
A
#
# COMPACT_ATOMS: atom_id res chain seq x y z
N MET A 1 -4.58 -2.33 21.19
CA MET A 1 -4.30 -3.77 21.16
C MET A 1 -5.61 -4.50 21.32
N PHE A 2 -6.25 -4.90 20.22
CA PHE A 2 -7.48 -5.70 20.29
C PHE A 2 -7.08 -7.16 20.11
N CYS A 3 -6.83 -7.85 21.21
CA CYS A 3 -6.71 -9.31 21.18
C CYS A 3 -8.12 -9.88 21.28
N LEU A 4 -8.52 -10.72 20.32
CA LEU A 4 -9.67 -11.59 20.56
C LEU A 4 -9.31 -12.48 21.75
N LEU A 5 -10.17 -12.56 22.75
CA LEU A 5 -9.96 -13.45 23.89
C LEU A 5 -10.86 -14.65 23.72
N ASP A 6 -10.35 -15.83 24.06
CA ASP A 6 -11.22 -16.99 24.21
C ASP A 6 -12.17 -16.81 25.41
N LYS A 7 -13.07 -17.77 25.62
CA LYS A 7 -14.02 -17.75 26.75
C LYS A 7 -13.33 -17.80 28.13
N ALA A 8 -12.05 -18.18 28.18
CA ALA A 8 -11.23 -18.24 29.38
C ALA A 8 -10.34 -16.98 29.56
N GLY A 9 -10.44 -15.99 28.67
CA GLY A 9 -9.69 -14.74 28.73
C GLY A 9 -8.26 -14.84 28.16
N ASN A 10 -7.91 -15.93 27.48
CA ASN A 10 -6.58 -16.10 26.90
C ASN A 10 -6.53 -15.56 25.47
N PRO A 11 -5.40 -14.96 25.05
CA PRO A 11 -5.19 -14.61 23.66
C PRO A 11 -5.04 -15.90 22.83
N VAL A 12 -5.86 -16.11 21.79
CA VAL A 12 -5.64 -17.27 20.91
C VAL A 12 -4.52 -16.94 19.92
N PRO A 13 -3.53 -17.84 19.82
CA PRO A 13 -2.26 -17.58 19.14
C PRO A 13 -2.36 -17.33 17.63
N ASN A 14 -3.43 -17.76 16.95
CA ASN A 14 -3.51 -17.70 15.48
C ASN A 14 -4.25 -16.46 14.95
N TYR A 15 -4.94 -15.72 15.81
CA TYR A 15 -5.58 -14.45 15.46
C TYR A 15 -4.95 -13.26 16.17
N THR A 16 -4.00 -13.50 17.10
CA THR A 16 -2.97 -12.52 17.44
C THR A 16 -2.00 -12.42 16.27
N GLN A 17 -2.51 -12.00 15.11
CA GLN A 17 -1.65 -11.35 14.15
C GLN A 17 -1.16 -10.11 14.88
N SER A 18 0.15 -10.01 15.11
CA SER A 18 0.77 -8.76 15.51
C SER A 18 0.50 -7.75 14.40
N THR A 19 -0.68 -7.12 14.43
CA THR A 19 -0.91 -5.83 13.82
C THR A 19 -0.26 -4.81 14.72
N THR A 20 1.07 -4.89 14.84
CA THR A 20 1.88 -3.73 15.15
C THR A 20 1.74 -2.81 13.95
N SER A 21 0.67 -2.04 13.93
CA SER A 21 0.67 -0.63 13.58
C SER A 21 -0.77 -0.21 13.33
N TRP A 22 -1.23 0.84 14.01
CA TRP A 22 -2.40 1.58 13.53
C TRP A 22 -2.06 2.41 12.28
N GLU A 23 -0.84 2.30 11.74
CA GLU A 23 -0.48 2.73 10.40
C GLU A 23 -0.66 1.56 9.44
N TYR A 24 -1.86 1.43 8.89
CA TYR A 24 -2.03 0.70 7.64
C TYR A 24 -1.34 1.53 6.55
N SER A 25 -0.12 1.16 6.16
CA SER A 25 0.56 1.81 5.04
C SER A 25 -0.12 1.41 3.72
N ILE A 26 -0.06 2.30 2.72
CA ILE A 26 -0.64 2.04 1.39
C ILE A 26 -0.01 0.78 0.75
N THR A 27 1.27 0.54 1.00
CA THR A 27 1.97 -0.67 0.51
C THR A 27 1.49 -1.95 1.17
N ALA A 28 1.15 -1.91 2.47
CA ALA A 28 0.53 -3.04 3.15
C ALA A 28 -0.90 -3.31 2.63
N LEU A 29 -1.69 -2.26 2.41
CA LEU A 29 -3.04 -2.37 1.83
C LEU A 29 -3.00 -2.95 0.42
N LEU A 30 -2.02 -2.55 -0.40
CA LEU A 30 -1.79 -3.09 -1.75
C LEU A 30 -1.48 -4.58 -1.73
N VAL A 31 -0.57 -5.03 -0.86
CA VAL A 31 -0.24 -6.46 -0.72
C VAL A 31 -1.46 -7.27 -0.28
N LEU A 32 -2.27 -6.74 0.64
CA LEU A 32 -3.51 -7.39 1.06
C LEU A 32 -4.54 -7.45 -0.08
N ALA A 33 -4.72 -6.35 -0.80
CA ALA A 33 -5.63 -6.29 -1.93
C ALA A 33 -5.24 -7.31 -3.02
N GLU A 34 -3.96 -7.43 -3.34
CA GLU A 34 -3.42 -8.41 -4.29
C GLU A 34 -3.64 -9.85 -3.79
N LYS A 35 -3.26 -10.17 -2.55
CA LYS A 35 -3.42 -11.52 -1.98
C LYS A 35 -4.87 -11.98 -1.94
N HIS A 36 -5.79 -11.07 -1.64
CA HIS A 36 -7.23 -11.36 -1.58
C HIS A 36 -7.96 -11.10 -2.89
N ARG A 37 -7.26 -10.70 -3.96
CA ARG A 37 -7.82 -10.35 -5.27
C ARG A 37 -8.93 -9.27 -5.20
N CYS A 38 -8.83 -8.37 -4.23
CA CYS A 38 -9.74 -7.26 -4.04
C CYS A 38 -9.33 -6.11 -4.98
N GLN A 39 -9.83 -6.14 -6.21
CA GLN A 39 -9.42 -5.21 -7.27
C GLN A 39 -9.76 -3.75 -6.95
N SER A 40 -10.91 -3.50 -6.32
CA SER A 40 -11.33 -2.14 -5.97
C SER A 40 -10.33 -1.47 -5.01
N LEU A 41 -9.98 -2.17 -3.92
CA LEU A 41 -9.01 -1.65 -2.95
C LEU A 41 -7.63 -1.45 -3.57
N LYS A 42 -7.20 -2.38 -4.43
CA LYS A 42 -5.93 -2.25 -5.16
C LYS A 42 -5.93 -0.98 -6.00
N GLN A 43 -6.98 -0.75 -6.78
CA GLN A 43 -7.09 0.42 -7.65
C GLN A 43 -7.13 1.72 -6.86
N ASP A 44 -7.90 1.78 -5.77
CA ASP A 44 -7.98 2.98 -4.92
C ASP A 44 -6.61 3.32 -4.30
N CYS A 45 -5.84 2.31 -3.90
CA CYS A 45 -4.49 2.52 -3.38
C CYS A 45 -3.52 3.01 -4.46
N ILE A 46 -3.58 2.44 -5.67
CA ILE A 46 -2.76 2.87 -6.81
C ILE A 46 -3.09 4.31 -7.19
N GLU A 47 -4.37 4.66 -7.25
CA GLU A 47 -4.82 6.02 -7.56
C GLU A 47 -4.34 7.03 -6.50
N TYR A 48 -4.36 6.64 -5.22
CA TYR A 48 -3.77 7.46 -4.17
C TYR A 48 -2.26 7.68 -4.37
N LEU A 49 -1.52 6.64 -4.77
CA LEU A 49 -0.07 6.74 -5.03
C LEU A 49 0.27 7.55 -6.29
N ARG A 50 -0.67 7.77 -7.21
CA ARG A 50 -0.45 8.67 -8.36
C ARG A 50 -0.35 10.13 -7.93
N TYR A 51 -0.84 10.48 -6.75
CA TYR A 51 -0.71 11.84 -6.23
C TYR A 51 0.75 12.09 -5.79
N PRO A 52 1.49 13.05 -6.37
CA PRO A 52 2.92 13.19 -6.12
C PRO A 52 3.30 13.35 -4.64
N PRO A 53 2.58 14.15 -3.83
CA PRO A 53 2.85 14.23 -2.39
C PRO A 53 2.64 12.91 -1.64
N ALA A 54 1.69 12.06 -2.07
CA ALA A 54 1.51 10.75 -1.48
C ALA A 54 2.65 9.79 -1.86
N LEU A 55 3.08 9.84 -3.13
CA LEU A 55 4.24 9.08 -3.61
C LEU A 55 5.51 9.47 -2.86
N ASP A 56 5.77 10.77 -2.69
CA ASP A 56 6.93 11.30 -1.97
C ASP A 56 6.98 10.80 -0.53
N VAL A 57 5.83 10.80 0.16
CA VAL A 57 5.71 10.26 1.52
C VAL A 57 6.08 8.78 1.53
N VAL A 58 5.51 7.97 0.63
CA VAL A 58 5.81 6.52 0.57
C VAL A 58 7.27 6.25 0.21
N MET A 59 7.86 7.03 -0.69
CA MET A 59 9.27 6.91 -1.10
C MET A 59 10.25 7.36 -0.01
N ALA A 60 9.88 8.34 0.83
CA ALA A 60 10.69 8.78 1.97
C ALA A 60 10.82 7.69 3.04
N PHE A 61 9.82 6.81 3.15
CA PHE A 61 9.90 5.59 3.94
C PHE A 61 10.63 4.51 3.12
N GLY A 62 11.95 4.47 3.27
CA GLY A 62 12.86 3.66 2.44
C GLY A 62 12.59 2.14 2.43
N ASP A 63 11.73 1.63 3.29
CA ASP A 63 11.31 0.23 3.39
C ASP A 63 9.87 -0.03 2.89
N SER A 64 9.14 1.00 2.43
CA SER A 64 7.73 0.88 2.03
C SER A 64 7.50 -0.18 0.96
N PHE A 65 8.39 -0.24 -0.03
CA PHE A 65 8.29 -1.19 -1.15
C PHE A 65 9.00 -2.52 -0.88
N ASP A 66 9.80 -2.64 0.17
CA ASP A 66 10.41 -3.92 0.56
C ASP A 66 9.33 -4.95 0.89
N HIS A 67 8.26 -4.50 1.56
CA HIS A 67 7.13 -5.34 1.89
C HIS A 67 6.41 -5.87 0.65
N VAL A 68 6.27 -5.02 -0.39
CA VAL A 68 5.68 -5.40 -1.68
C VAL A 68 6.58 -6.40 -2.40
N THR A 69 7.88 -6.14 -2.44
CA THR A 69 8.88 -6.98 -3.11
C THR A 69 8.92 -8.40 -2.52
N GLN A 70 8.90 -8.51 -1.19
CA GLN A 70 8.97 -9.79 -0.49
C GLN A 70 7.69 -10.64 -0.63
N ASN A 71 6.52 -10.01 -0.73
CA ASN A 71 5.24 -10.71 -0.73
C ASN A 71 4.64 -10.89 -2.13
N CYS A 72 4.81 -9.89 -3.00
CA CYS A 72 4.12 -9.75 -4.28
C CYS A 72 5.02 -9.06 -5.32
N PRO A 73 6.11 -9.69 -5.81
CA PRO A 73 7.04 -9.07 -6.74
C PRO A 73 6.39 -8.67 -8.08
N ALA A 74 5.33 -9.35 -8.51
CA ALA A 74 4.56 -8.96 -9.70
C ALA A 74 3.83 -7.62 -9.51
N LEU A 75 3.35 -7.34 -8.29
CA LEU A 75 2.68 -6.09 -7.94
C LEU A 75 3.64 -4.91 -7.99
N LEU A 76 4.90 -5.10 -7.60
CA LEU A 76 5.92 -4.05 -7.71
C LEU A 76 6.13 -3.61 -9.16
N ARG A 77 6.19 -4.57 -10.09
CA ARG A 77 6.33 -4.27 -11.52
C ARG A 77 5.14 -3.47 -12.04
N GLU A 78 3.93 -3.90 -11.69
CA GLU A 78 2.70 -3.19 -12.08
C GLU A 78 2.65 -1.77 -11.49
N LEU A 79 3.08 -1.58 -10.23
CA LEU A 79 3.20 -0.25 -9.64
C LEU A 79 4.20 0.61 -10.39
N TRP A 80 5.33 0.05 -10.80
CA TRP A 80 6.34 0.79 -11.56
C TRP A 80 5.80 1.23 -12.92
N ASP A 81 5.13 0.32 -13.62
CA ASP A 81 4.48 0.59 -14.90
C ASP A 81 3.43 1.71 -14.74
N VAL A 82 2.57 1.63 -13.72
CA VAL A 82 1.52 2.64 -13.52
C VAL A 82 2.04 4.00 -13.05
N LEU A 83 3.05 4.02 -12.16
CA LEU A 83 3.58 5.24 -11.55
C LEU A 83 4.66 5.93 -12.40
N PHE A 84 5.37 5.18 -13.26
CA PHE A 84 6.50 5.71 -14.04
C PHE A 84 6.39 5.52 -15.56
N GLU A 85 5.46 4.72 -16.11
CA GLU A 85 5.21 4.68 -17.58
C GLU A 85 4.18 5.72 -18.07
N ASN A 86 3.73 6.64 -17.22
CA ASN A 86 3.00 7.83 -17.66
C ASN A 86 3.86 9.08 -17.52
N ASP A 87 4.68 9.35 -18.53
CA ASP A 87 4.93 10.73 -18.95
C ASP A 87 5.17 10.79 -20.46
N PRO A 88 4.46 11.68 -21.17
CA PRO A 88 5.21 12.67 -21.89
C PRO A 88 4.83 14.07 -21.41
N ILE A 89 5.79 14.69 -20.71
CA ILE A 89 6.14 16.11 -20.85
C ILE A 89 5.13 17.10 -20.26
N GLN A 90 5.57 17.80 -19.21
CA GLN A 90 5.50 19.26 -19.07
C GLN A 90 4.53 19.99 -20.04
N ASP A 91 3.23 19.95 -19.81
CA ASP A 91 2.28 20.85 -20.48
C ASP A 91 1.08 21.17 -19.59
N GLU A 92 1.36 21.59 -18.35
CA GLU A 92 0.44 22.43 -17.57
C GLU A 92 1.21 23.26 -16.52
N LEU A 93 2.27 23.92 -16.99
CA LEU A 93 2.61 25.27 -16.51
C LEU A 93 1.82 26.32 -17.32
N ALA A 94 0.62 25.96 -17.82
CA ALA A 94 -0.12 26.74 -18.81
C ALA A 94 -1.64 26.84 -18.58
N LEU A 95 -2.17 26.51 -17.40
CA LEU A 95 -3.56 26.81 -17.05
C LEU A 95 -3.65 27.37 -15.61
N SER A 96 -3.02 28.54 -15.48
CA SER A 96 -3.58 29.77 -14.88
C SER A 96 -2.88 30.30 -13.62
N LEU A 97 -2.29 31.48 -13.82
CA LEU A 97 -1.98 32.59 -12.89
C LEU A 97 -0.65 32.56 -12.14
#